data_AF-A0A3N6M0C3-F1
#
_entry.id   AF-A0A3N6M0C3-F1
#
_cell.length_a   1.000
_cell.length_b   1.000
_cell.length_c   1.000
_cell.angle_alpha   90.00
_cell.angle_beta   90.00
_cell.angle_gamma   90.00
#
_symmetry.space_group_name_H-M   'P 1'
#
loop_
_entity.id
_entity.type
_entity.pdbx_description
1 polymer ?
#
loop_
_entity_poly.entity_id
_entity_poly.type
_entity_poly.pdbx_seq_one_letter_code
_entity_poly.pdbx_strand_id
1 'polypeptide(L)'
;MVLPALVGNLLVTLPALVESVTLEPEPAHLVGVGGAIGAVLRHGVFLALSSDRFPWPTLVVNVIGSFVFAVAIFAGAGESTIQLLGIGACGAFTTFSSFSVETVQLYERGDRLLAVANACGNLLLSIVAIGLAWLAVSAIPV
;
A
#
# COMPACT_ATOMS: atom_id res chain seq x y z
N MET A 1 23.73 -24.93 -46.06
CA MET A 1 23.87 -25.28 -44.63
C MET A 1 24.03 -24.07 -43.69
N VAL A 2 24.32 -22.86 -44.17
CA VAL A 2 24.60 -21.67 -43.33
C VAL A 2 23.34 -20.88 -42.93
N LEU A 3 22.34 -20.82 -43.82
CA LEU A 3 21.10 -20.06 -43.58
C LEU A 3 20.28 -20.52 -42.35
N PRO A 4 20.11 -21.84 -42.08
CA PRO A 4 19.35 -22.29 -40.91
C PRO A 4 20.04 -21.96 -39.58
N ALA A 5 21.38 -21.99 -39.55
CA ALA A 5 22.16 -21.63 -38.36
C ALA A 5 22.09 -20.12 -38.06
N LEU A 6 22.05 -19.29 -39.11
CA LEU A 6 21.90 -17.84 -38.96
C LEU A 6 20.53 -17.46 -38.40
N VAL A 7 19.46 -18.10 -38.89
CA VAL A 7 18.08 -17.90 -38.41
C VAL A 7 17.93 -18.39 -36.97
N GLY A 8 18.50 -19.56 -36.64
CA GLY A 8 18.49 -20.08 -35.27
C GLY A 8 19.20 -19.15 -34.27
N ASN A 9 20.38 -18.64 -34.63
CA ASN A 9 21.09 -17.67 -33.79
C ASN A 9 20.31 -16.36 -33.63
N LEU A 10 19.66 -15.86 -34.68
CA LEU A 10 18.86 -14.63 -34.62
C LEU A 10 17.63 -14.79 -33.71
N LEU A 11 16.96 -15.94 -33.76
CA LEU A 11 15.80 -16.25 -32.90
C LEU A 11 16.15 -16.36 -31.41
N VAL A 12 17.40 -16.74 -31.09
CA VAL A 12 17.88 -16.82 -29.69
C VAL A 12 18.45 -15.49 -29.22
N THR A 13 19.13 -14.75 -30.10
CA THR A 13 19.77 -13.48 -29.72
C THR A 13 18.80 -12.31 -29.62
N LEU A 14 17.74 -12.27 -30.44
CA LEU A 14 16.76 -11.18 -30.39
C LEU A 14 16.04 -11.07 -29.02
N PRO A 15 15.50 -12.16 -28.41
CA PRO A 15 14.90 -12.10 -27.08
C PRO A 15 15.88 -11.69 -25.98
N ALA A 16 17.13 -12.19 -26.02
CA ALA A 16 18.17 -11.82 -25.06
C ALA A 16 18.60 -10.35 -25.22
N LEU A 17 18.59 -9.82 -26.45
CA LEU A 17 18.84 -8.42 -26.71
C LEU A 17 17.67 -7.54 -26.24
N VAL A 18 16.43 -8.05 -26.30
CA VAL A 18 15.25 -7.38 -25.73
C VAL A 18 15.32 -7.38 -24.20
N GLU A 19 15.62 -8.51 -23.55
CA GLU A 19 15.80 -8.61 -22.09
C GLU A 19 16.89 -7.68 -21.55
N SER A 20 18.00 -7.52 -22.28
CA SER A 20 19.10 -6.62 -21.88
C SER A 20 18.80 -5.13 -22.10
N VAL A 21 17.76 -4.80 -22.88
CA VAL A 21 17.30 -3.43 -23.12
C VAL A 21 16.05 -3.09 -22.28
N THR A 22 15.28 -4.10 -21.86
CA THR A 22 14.16 -3.93 -20.93
C THR A 22 14.67 -3.84 -19.50
N LEU A 23 14.54 -2.66 -18.89
CA LEU A 23 14.66 -2.51 -17.45
C LEU A 23 13.40 -3.12 -16.82
N GLU A 24 13.43 -4.41 -16.47
CA GLU A 24 12.49 -4.92 -15.47
C GLU A 24 12.93 -4.35 -14.12
N PRO A 25 12.22 -3.37 -13.53
CA PRO A 25 12.59 -2.88 -12.22
C PRO A 25 12.49 -4.07 -11.27
N GLU A 26 13.59 -4.44 -10.62
CA GLU A 26 13.50 -5.44 -9.56
C GLU A 26 12.35 -5.06 -8.62
N PRO A 27 11.52 -6.03 -8.18
CA PRO A 27 10.38 -5.78 -7.30
C PRO A 27 10.72 -4.87 -6.10
N ALA A 28 11.96 -4.97 -5.60
CA ALA A 28 12.50 -4.12 -4.54
C ALA A 28 12.47 -2.62 -4.87
N HIS A 29 12.73 -2.20 -6.11
CA HIS A 29 12.68 -0.80 -6.51
C HIS A 29 11.26 -0.25 -6.46
N LEU A 30 10.27 -1.01 -6.96
CA LEU A 30 8.86 -0.62 -6.91
C LEU A 30 8.36 -0.51 -5.47
N VAL A 31 8.64 -1.53 -4.66
CA VAL A 31 8.31 -1.53 -3.23
C VAL A 31 8.98 -0.36 -2.51
N GLY A 32 10.26 -0.12 -2.77
CA GLY A 32 11.04 0.96 -2.13
C GLY A 32 10.54 2.35 -2.48
N VAL A 33 10.27 2.63 -3.76
CA VAL A 33 9.70 3.91 -4.22
C VAL A 33 8.32 4.11 -3.63
N GLY A 34 7.47 3.09 -3.68
CA GLY A 34 6.15 3.12 -3.06
C GLY A 34 6.24 3.42 -1.56
N GLY A 35 7.13 2.71 -0.86
CA GLY A 35 7.36 2.87 0.57
C GLY A 35 7.80 4.29 0.95
N ALA A 36 8.70 4.89 0.17
CA ALA A 36 9.12 6.28 0.37
C ALA A 36 7.94 7.25 0.23
N ILE A 37 7.12 7.08 -0.83
CA ILE A 37 5.91 7.90 -1.05
C ILE A 37 4.94 7.73 0.13
N GLY A 38 4.63 6.50 0.52
CA GLY A 38 3.71 6.20 1.62
C GLY A 38 4.17 6.80 2.96
N ALA A 39 5.46 6.66 3.28
CA ALA A 39 6.03 7.22 4.51
C ALA A 39 5.98 8.75 4.54
N VAL A 40 6.31 9.42 3.43
CA VAL A 40 6.26 10.89 3.34
C VAL A 40 4.82 11.40 3.44
N LEU A 41 3.87 10.75 2.76
CA LEU A 41 2.45 11.12 2.85
C LEU A 41 1.91 10.92 4.28
N ARG A 42 2.24 9.80 4.93
CA ARG A 42 1.87 9.59 6.34
C ARG A 42 2.46 10.69 7.23
N HIS A 43 3.73 11.03 7.05
CA HIS A 43 4.34 12.13 7.79
C HIS A 43 3.61 13.46 7.57
N GLY A 44 3.22 13.78 6.32
CA GLY A 44 2.41 14.95 6.01
C GLY A 44 1.06 14.98 6.74
N VAL A 45 0.37 13.84 6.84
CA VAL A 45 -0.89 13.74 7.62
C VAL A 45 -0.65 13.98 9.11
N PHE A 46 0.46 13.48 9.67
CA PHE A 46 0.85 13.73 11.06
C PHE A 46 1.21 15.20 11.34
N LEU A 47 1.68 15.94 10.33
CA LEU A 47 1.89 17.39 10.46
C LEU A 47 0.58 18.18 10.35
N ALA A 48 -0.39 17.68 9.58
CA ALA A 48 -1.64 18.39 9.29
C ALA A 48 -2.72 18.18 10.37
N LEU A 49 -2.67 17.07 11.12
CA LEU A 49 -3.69 16.70 12.10
C LEU A 49 -3.09 16.64 13.51
N SER A 50 -3.82 17.18 14.50
CA SER A 50 -3.42 17.07 15.91
C SER A 50 -3.70 15.66 16.46
N SER A 51 -2.80 15.18 17.31
CA SER A 51 -2.91 13.94 18.07
C SER A 51 -3.07 14.15 19.59
N ASP A 52 -3.27 15.40 20.04
CA ASP A 52 -3.18 15.77 21.46
C ASP A 52 -4.17 15.00 22.35
N ARG A 53 -5.43 14.90 21.90
CA ARG A 53 -6.49 14.23 22.65
C ARG A 53 -6.75 12.80 22.16
N PHE A 54 -6.65 12.59 20.86
CA PHE A 54 -6.92 11.30 20.22
C PHE A 54 -6.02 11.19 18.97
N PRO A 55 -5.48 9.99 18.66
CA PRO A 55 -4.57 9.78 17.53
C PRO A 55 -5.31 9.78 16.18
N TRP A 56 -5.93 10.92 15.83
CA TRP A 56 -6.56 11.14 14.54
C TRP A 56 -5.66 10.90 13.34
N PRO A 57 -4.37 11.32 13.33
CA PRO A 57 -3.50 11.06 12.20
C PRO A 57 -3.40 9.57 11.88
N THR A 58 -3.15 8.73 12.89
CA THR A 58 -3.04 7.27 12.75
C THR A 58 -4.33 6.65 12.22
N LEU A 59 -5.48 7.03 12.80
CA LEU A 59 -6.76 6.51 12.35
C LEU A 59 -7.02 6.86 10.88
N VAL A 60 -6.77 8.12 10.49
CA VAL A 60 -6.99 8.59 9.12
C VAL A 60 -6.10 7.85 8.13
N VAL A 61 -4.79 7.71 8.41
CA VAL A 61 -3.89 7.02 7.47
C VAL A 61 -4.22 5.53 7.35
N ASN A 62 -4.60 4.88 8.44
CA ASN A 62 -4.99 3.45 8.42
C ASN A 62 -6.27 3.21 7.62
N VAL A 63 -7.29 4.05 7.81
CA VAL A 63 -8.57 3.93 7.10
C VAL A 63 -8.41 4.24 5.61
N ILE A 64 -7.75 5.34 5.26
CA ILE A 64 -7.52 5.73 3.86
C ILE A 64 -6.62 4.71 3.15
N GLY A 65 -5.52 4.30 3.79
CA GLY A 65 -4.59 3.33 3.20
C GLY A 65 -5.25 1.97 2.97
N SER A 66 -6.11 1.53 3.91
CA SER A 66 -6.88 0.29 3.78
C SER A 66 -7.89 0.38 2.63
N PHE A 67 -8.58 1.52 2.46
CA PHE A 67 -9.46 1.76 1.30
C PHE A 67 -8.69 1.65 -0.02
N VAL A 68 -7.59 2.41 -0.16
CA VAL A 68 -6.81 2.47 -1.41
C VAL A 68 -6.23 1.10 -1.76
N PHE A 69 -5.68 0.38 -0.78
CA PHE A 69 -5.16 -0.96 -0.99
C PHE A 69 -6.27 -1.92 -1.44
N ALA A 70 -7.44 -1.87 -0.79
CA ALA A 70 -8.57 -2.72 -1.15
C ALA A 70 -9.12 -2.42 -2.56
N VAL A 71 -9.18 -1.15 -2.97
CA VAL A 71 -9.55 -0.78 -4.35
C VAL A 71 -8.59 -1.44 -5.34
N ALA A 72 -7.28 -1.36 -5.10
CA ALA A 72 -6.29 -1.97 -5.99
C ALA A 72 -6.46 -3.49 -6.10
N ILE A 73 -6.71 -4.17 -4.98
CA ILE A 73 -6.94 -5.61 -4.94
C ILE A 73 -8.23 -5.98 -5.68
N PHE A 74 -9.36 -5.33 -5.36
CA PHE A 74 -10.66 -5.69 -5.93
C PHE A 74 -10.78 -5.30 -7.40
N ALA A 75 -10.07 -4.27 -7.86
CA ALA A 75 -9.99 -3.90 -9.27
C ALA A 75 -9.09 -4.84 -10.10
N GLY A 76 -8.46 -5.84 -9.47
CA GLY A 76 -7.57 -6.78 -10.17
C GLY A 76 -6.26 -6.16 -10.63
N ALA A 77 -5.69 -5.24 -9.84
CA ALA A 77 -4.42 -4.60 -10.18
C ALA A 77 -3.30 -5.63 -10.37
N GLY A 78 -2.49 -5.43 -11.41
CA GLY A 78 -1.37 -6.31 -11.74
C GLY A 78 -0.25 -6.26 -10.69
N GLU A 79 0.66 -7.24 -10.75
CA GLU A 79 1.69 -7.47 -9.74
C GLU A 79 2.56 -6.23 -9.46
N SER A 80 3.08 -5.56 -10.51
CA SER A 80 3.90 -4.35 -10.34
C SER A 80 3.13 -3.21 -9.63
N THR A 81 1.82 -3.12 -9.85
CA THR A 81 0.97 -2.15 -9.15
C THR A 81 0.81 -2.54 -7.70
N ILE A 82 0.63 -3.82 -7.38
CA ILE A 82 0.56 -4.28 -5.99
C ILE A 82 1.89 -4.08 -5.26
N GLN A 83 3.02 -4.29 -5.92
CA GLN A 83 4.35 -4.02 -5.35
C GLN A 83 4.54 -2.53 -5.03
N LEU A 84 4.25 -1.64 -5.98
CA LEU A 84 4.39 -0.19 -5.80
C LEU A 84 3.35 0.40 -4.84
N LEU A 85 2.07 0.19 -5.13
CA LEU A 85 0.96 0.83 -4.42
C LEU A 85 0.57 0.06 -3.16
N GLY A 86 0.47 -1.27 -3.22
CA GLY A 86 0.01 -2.08 -2.10
C GLY A 86 1.08 -2.27 -1.04
N ILE A 87 2.12 -3.04 -1.37
CA ILE A 87 3.22 -3.38 -0.46
C ILE A 87 4.02 -2.13 -0.11
N GLY A 88 4.39 -1.34 -1.12
CA GLY A 88 5.14 -0.10 -0.92
C GLY A 88 4.30 1.00 -0.26
N ALA A 89 3.49 1.70 -1.05
CA ALA A 89 2.83 2.93 -0.60
C ALA A 89 1.83 2.70 0.53
N CYS A 90 0.85 1.81 0.37
CA CYS A 90 -0.14 1.55 1.42
C CYS A 90 0.50 0.88 2.65
N GLY A 91 1.48 -0.01 2.44
CA GLY A 91 2.24 -0.63 3.52
C GLY A 91 2.99 0.38 4.40
N ALA A 92 3.61 1.41 3.81
CA ALA A 92 4.31 2.45 4.58
C ALA A 92 3.42 3.63 5.02
N PHE A 93 2.31 3.85 4.33
CA PHE A 93 1.32 4.88 4.66
C PHE A 93 0.45 4.48 5.85
N THR A 94 0.09 3.20 5.97
CA THR A 94 -0.58 2.66 7.16
C THR A 94 0.45 2.34 8.26
N THR A 95 0.02 2.25 9.51
CA THR A 95 0.91 1.95 10.63
C THR A 95 0.18 1.25 11.78
N PHE A 96 0.50 -0.04 11.97
CA PHE A 96 0.03 -0.82 13.12
C PHE A 96 0.82 -0.49 14.40
N SER A 97 2.12 -0.19 14.25
CA SER A 97 3.00 0.12 15.38
C SER A 97 2.61 1.41 16.10
N SER A 98 2.36 2.50 15.37
CA SER A 98 1.91 3.77 15.97
C SER A 98 0.57 3.59 16.67
N PHE A 99 -0.39 2.96 15.97
CA PHE A 99 -1.70 2.59 16.52
C PHE A 99 -1.59 1.84 17.87
N SER A 100 -0.71 0.84 17.94
CA SER A 100 -0.54 0.01 19.14
C SER A 100 0.06 0.80 20.29
N VAL A 101 1.11 1.58 20.04
CA VAL A 101 1.76 2.42 21.06
C VAL A 101 0.79 3.48 21.58
N GLU A 102 0.07 4.17 20.70
CA GLU A 102 -0.90 5.20 21.07
C GLU A 102 -2.07 4.62 21.88
N THR A 103 -2.51 3.40 21.57
CA THR A 103 -3.52 2.69 22.37
C THR A 103 -3.04 2.43 23.79
N VAL A 104 -1.80 1.97 23.95
CA VAL A 104 -1.21 1.74 25.28
C VAL A 104 -1.02 3.06 26.01
N GLN A 105 -0.53 4.12 25.36
CA GLN A 105 -0.36 5.44 25.96
C GLN A 105 -1.68 6.05 26.45
N LEU A 106 -2.76 5.92 25.67
CA LEU A 106 -4.11 6.31 26.09
C LEU A 106 -4.55 5.55 27.34
N TYR A 107 -4.25 4.25 27.42
CA TYR A 107 -4.59 3.44 28.57
C TYR A 107 -3.78 3.85 29.82
N GLU A 108 -2.47 4.03 29.68
CA GLU A 108 -1.55 4.39 30.77
C GLU A 108 -1.86 5.76 31.38
N ARG A 109 -2.27 6.74 30.58
CA ARG A 109 -2.64 8.08 31.06
C ARG A 109 -4.05 8.18 31.66
N GLY A 110 -4.78 7.05 31.73
CA GLY A 110 -6.12 6.96 32.33
C GLY A 110 -7.29 7.12 31.36
N ASP A 111 -7.04 7.43 30.09
CA ASP A 111 -8.06 7.62 29.05
C ASP A 111 -8.55 6.28 28.47
N ARG A 112 -8.99 5.35 29.33
CA ARG A 112 -9.33 3.96 28.94
C ARG A 112 -10.40 3.88 27.85
N LEU A 113 -11.41 4.76 27.89
CA LEU A 113 -12.44 4.79 26.86
C LEU A 113 -11.86 5.17 25.49
N LEU A 114 -10.93 6.14 25.45
CA LEU A 114 -10.28 6.54 24.21
C LEU A 114 -9.31 5.46 23.72
N ALA A 115 -8.65 4.72 24.61
CA ALA A 115 -7.82 3.56 24.24
C ALA A 115 -8.67 2.49 23.52
N VAL A 116 -9.82 2.12 24.10
CA VAL A 116 -10.76 1.18 23.46
C VAL A 116 -11.29 1.74 22.15
N ALA A 117 -11.66 3.03 22.12
CA ALA A 117 -12.11 3.68 20.89
C ALA A 117 -11.03 3.69 19.81
N ASN A 118 -9.76 3.86 20.15
CA ASN A 118 -8.66 3.79 19.20
C ASN A 118 -8.48 2.37 18.64
N ALA A 119 -8.48 1.36 19.51
CA ALA A 119 -8.40 -0.05 19.16
C ALA A 119 -9.54 -0.49 18.23
N CYS A 120 -10.78 -0.31 18.68
CA CYS A 120 -11.95 -0.70 17.91
C CYS A 120 -12.14 0.19 16.67
N GLY A 121 -11.87 1.50 16.79
CA GLY A 121 -12.02 2.46 15.70
C GLY A 121 -11.10 2.14 14.52
N ASN A 122 -9.81 1.89 14.77
CA ASN A 122 -8.87 1.52 13.70
C ASN A 122 -9.31 0.23 12.98
N LEU A 123 -9.71 -0.80 13.74
CA LEU A 123 -10.13 -2.07 13.16
C LEU A 123 -11.44 -1.93 12.36
N LEU A 124 -12.50 -1.42 13.01
CA LEU A 124 -13.84 -1.36 12.43
C LEU A 124 -13.91 -0.40 11.25
N LEU A 125 -13.31 0.79 11.36
CA LEU A 125 -13.35 1.77 10.28
C LEU A 125 -12.50 1.32 9.08
N SER A 126 -11.38 0.62 9.30
CA SER A 126 -10.61 0.04 8.20
C SER A 126 -11.37 -1.08 7.50
N ILE A 127 -12.08 -1.94 8.24
CA ILE A 127 -12.96 -2.97 7.64
C ILE A 127 -14.09 -2.32 6.84
N VAL A 128 -14.74 -1.29 7.38
CA VAL A 128 -15.77 -0.51 6.65
C VAL A 128 -15.18 0.08 5.38
N ALA A 129 -13.98 0.66 5.45
CA ALA A 129 -13.29 1.21 4.29
C ALA A 129 -13.03 0.15 3.21
N ILE A 130 -12.60 -1.05 3.58
CA ILE A 130 -12.45 -2.17 2.64
C ILE A 130 -13.80 -2.55 2.01
N GLY A 131 -14.88 -2.61 2.81
CA GLY A 131 -16.22 -2.87 2.29
C GLY A 131 -16.71 -1.79 1.31
N LEU A 132 -16.43 -0.52 1.59
CA LEU A 132 -16.72 0.59 0.68
C LEU A 132 -15.90 0.50 -0.61
N ALA A 133 -14.64 0.09 -0.53
CA ALA A 133 -13.80 -0.14 -1.71
C ALA A 133 -14.38 -1.25 -2.60
N TRP A 134 -14.83 -2.35 -1.99
CA TRP A 134 -15.50 -3.43 -2.72
C TRP A 134 -16.78 -2.97 -3.42
N LEU A 135 -17.63 -2.20 -2.73
CA LEU A 135 -18.84 -1.62 -3.32
C LEU A 135 -18.51 -0.67 -4.47
N ALA A 136 -17.50 0.19 -4.30
CA ALA A 136 -17.08 1.16 -5.31
C ALA A 136 -16.59 0.46 -6.59
N VAL A 137 -15.78 -0.58 -6.47
CA VAL A 137 -15.30 -1.34 -7.62
C VAL A 137 -16.42 -2.14 -8.28
N SER A 138 -17.30 -2.76 -7.49
CA SER A 138 -18.42 -3.57 -8.02
C SER A 138 -19.47 -2.75 -8.77
N ALA A 139 -19.55 -1.44 -8.52
CA ALA A 139 -20.48 -0.54 -9.19
C ALA A 139 -20.00 -0.11 -10.59
N ILE A 140 -18.74 -0.40 -10.97
CA ILE A 140 -18.20 -0.08 -12.29
C ILE A 140 -18.51 -1.25 -13.22
N PRO A 141 -19.41 -1.09 -14.21
CA PRO A 141 -19.65 -2.13 -15.20
C PRO A 141 -18.37 -2.32 -16.04
N VAL A 142 -17.86 -3.55 -16.07
CA VAL A 142 -16.74 -3.98 -16.91
C VAL A 142 -17.26 -4.40 -18.29
#